data_AF-A0A496QXJ6-F1
#
_entry.id   AF-A0A496QXJ6-F1
#
_cell.length_a   1.000
_cell.length_b   1.000
_cell.length_c   1.000
_cell.angle_alpha   90.00
_cell.angle_beta   90.00
_cell.angle_gamma   90.00
#
_symmetry.space_group_name_H-M   'P 1'
#
loop_
_entity.id
_entity.type
_entity.pdbx_description
1 polymer ?
#
loop_
_entity_poly.entity_id
_entity_poly.type
_entity_poly.pdbx_seq_one_letter_code
_entity_poly.pdbx_strand_id
1 'polypeptide(L)'
;LEYFGYPALPLGFLTIGANLSIHGLDKRWKGVVAAVTGKLILNPLVALLVGRWLDVDTRGLIVLFLMAGSPTAISSFAMTKAMGKDADTAGDIVALSTAISFFTLTIGLTLLLPLL
;
A
#
# COMPACT_ATOMS: atom_id res chain seq x y z
N LEU A 1 -0.96 19.98 -20.37
CA LEU A 1 -1.29 19.68 -18.95
C LEU A 1 -0.46 18.51 -18.39
N GLU A 2 -0.11 17.51 -19.18
CA GLU A 2 0.67 16.33 -18.75
C GLU A 2 2.09 16.66 -18.23
N TYR A 3 2.74 17.71 -18.76
CA TYR A 3 4.09 18.12 -18.33
C TYR A 3 4.17 18.56 -16.85
N PHE A 4 3.06 19.03 -16.26
CA PHE A 4 2.98 19.38 -14.83
C PHE A 4 2.51 18.23 -13.94
N GLY A 5 1.85 17.20 -14.52
CA GLY A 5 1.35 16.06 -13.76
C GLY A 5 2.42 15.05 -13.36
N TYR A 6 3.42 14.83 -14.22
CA TYR A 6 4.51 13.88 -13.97
C TYR A 6 5.37 14.20 -12.73
N PRO A 7 5.80 15.46 -12.49
CA PRO A 7 6.52 15.82 -11.27
C PRO A 7 5.61 15.96 -10.03
N ALA A 8 4.29 16.09 -10.20
CA ALA A 8 3.38 16.29 -9.07
C ALA A 8 3.28 15.03 -8.16
N LEU A 9 3.39 13.83 -8.73
CA LEU A 9 3.40 12.56 -7.98
C LEU A 9 4.61 12.44 -7.03
N PRO A 10 5.88 12.57 -7.47
CA PRO A 10 7.02 12.49 -6.58
C PRO A 10 7.09 13.65 -5.58
N LEU A 11 6.67 14.87 -5.95
CA LEU A 11 6.54 15.98 -5.01
C LEU A 11 5.45 15.73 -3.96
N GLY A 12 4.35 15.06 -4.35
CA GLY A 12 3.33 14.56 -3.44
C GLY A 12 3.89 13.54 -2.43
N PHE A 13 4.70 12.57 -2.89
CA PHE A 13 5.41 11.64 -1.98
C PHE A 13 6.36 12.37 -1.03
N LEU A 14 7.13 13.35 -1.54
CA LEU A 14 8.06 14.15 -0.74
C LEU A 14 7.34 14.97 0.33
N THR A 15 6.21 15.59 0.01
CA THR A 15 5.43 16.37 0.98
C THR A 15 4.76 15.50 2.03
N ILE A 16 4.20 14.35 1.64
CA ILE A 16 3.65 13.37 2.59
C ILE A 16 4.76 12.84 3.51
N GLY A 17 5.93 12.50 2.96
CA GLY A 17 7.08 12.01 3.73
C GLY A 17 7.68 13.07 4.66
N ALA A 18 7.77 14.34 4.22
CA ALA A 18 8.26 15.44 5.04
C ALA A 18 7.27 15.85 6.15
N ASN A 19 5.97 15.63 5.94
CA ASN A 19 4.93 15.90 6.94
C ASN A 19 4.71 14.73 7.90
N LEU A 20 5.38 13.59 7.69
CA LEU A 20 5.29 12.41 8.54
C LEU A 20 5.89 12.71 9.91
N SER A 21 5.04 13.16 10.84
CA SER A 21 5.43 13.42 12.22
C SER A 21 5.31 12.15 13.03
N ILE A 22 6.45 11.52 13.34
CA ILE A 22 6.53 10.32 14.20
C ILE A 22 5.85 10.58 15.56
N HIS A 23 5.90 11.82 16.07
CA HIS A 23 5.25 12.24 17.32
C HIS A 23 3.72 12.42 17.19
N GLY A 24 3.19 12.68 15.99
CA GLY A 24 1.75 12.76 15.73
C GLY A 24 1.10 11.40 15.49
N LEU A 25 1.90 10.43 15.00
CA LEU A 25 1.48 9.06 14.79
C LEU A 25 0.99 8.39 16.08
N ASP A 26 1.56 8.68 17.24
CA ASP A 26 1.23 8.01 18.52
C ASP A 26 -0.25 8.07 18.92
N LYS A 27 -1.02 9.05 18.45
CA LYS A 27 -2.48 9.09 18.69
C LYS A 27 -3.31 8.30 17.68
N ARG A 28 -2.77 8.06 16.48
CA ARG A 28 -3.47 7.47 15.32
C ARG A 28 -2.86 6.15 14.86
N TRP A 29 -1.75 5.72 15.45
CA TRP A 29 -0.93 4.58 15.03
C TRP A 29 -1.73 3.28 14.99
N LYS A 30 -2.64 3.06 15.95
CA LYS A 30 -3.48 1.84 15.98
C LYS A 30 -4.34 1.72 14.73
N GLY A 31 -4.94 2.83 14.27
CA GLY A 31 -5.78 2.85 13.07
C GLY A 31 -4.95 2.71 11.80
N VAL A 32 -3.80 3.39 11.74
CA VAL A 32 -2.89 3.33 10.59
C VAL A 32 -2.28 1.93 10.45
N VAL A 33 -1.77 1.35 11.54
CA VAL A 33 -1.21 -0.01 11.54
C VAL A 33 -2.29 -1.05 11.26
N ALA A 34 -3.50 -0.94 11.83
CA ALA A 34 -4.59 -1.86 11.50
C ALA A 34 -4.97 -1.80 10.02
N ALA A 35 -5.03 -0.60 9.42
CA ALA A 35 -5.31 -0.43 8.00
C ALA A 35 -4.20 -0.98 7.10
N VAL A 36 -2.93 -0.73 7.45
CA VAL A 36 -1.77 -1.24 6.71
C VAL A 36 -1.71 -2.76 6.82
N THR A 37 -1.73 -3.33 8.03
CA THR A 37 -1.67 -4.78 8.25
C THR A 37 -2.86 -5.49 7.61
N GLY A 38 -4.06 -4.90 7.72
CA GLY A 38 -5.26 -5.41 7.06
C GLY A 38 -5.10 -5.49 5.54
N LYS A 39 -4.71 -4.39 4.89
CA LYS A 39 -4.48 -4.39 3.44
C LYS A 39 -3.33 -5.30 3.02
N LEU A 40 -2.22 -5.26 3.75
CA LEU A 40 -0.97 -5.89 3.30
C LEU A 40 -0.95 -7.40 3.54
N ILE A 41 -1.78 -7.93 4.45
CA ILE A 41 -1.89 -9.37 4.71
C ILE A 41 -3.18 -9.95 4.13
N LEU A 42 -4.36 -9.38 4.41
CA LEU A 42 -5.61 -9.96 3.89
C LEU A 42 -5.68 -9.88 2.37
N ASN A 43 -5.30 -8.76 1.77
CA ASN A 43 -5.48 -8.57 0.32
C ASN A 43 -4.67 -9.58 -0.53
N PRO A 44 -3.35 -9.79 -0.31
CA PRO A 44 -2.62 -10.80 -1.06
C PRO A 44 -3.05 -12.22 -0.72
N LEU A 45 -3.44 -12.51 0.52
CA LEU A 45 -3.89 -13.85 0.91
C LEU A 45 -5.22 -14.23 0.24
N VAL A 46 -6.17 -13.30 0.22
CA VAL A 46 -7.44 -13.45 -0.51
C VAL A 46 -7.21 -13.56 -2.01
N ALA A 47 -6.32 -12.75 -2.57
CA ALA A 47 -5.97 -12.82 -4.00
C ALA A 47 -5.37 -14.18 -4.39
N LEU A 48 -4.49 -14.74 -3.55
CA LEU A 48 -3.93 -16.08 -3.76
C LEU A 48 -4.97 -17.18 -3.63
N LEU A 49 -5.86 -17.12 -2.63
CA LEU A 49 -6.94 -18.09 -2.44
C LEU A 49 -7.89 -18.08 -3.64
N VAL A 50 -8.32 -16.90 -4.08
CA VAL A 50 -9.21 -16.76 -5.25
C VAL A 50 -8.50 -17.20 -6.54
N GLY A 51 -7.23 -16.83 -6.72
CA GLY A 51 -6.45 -17.24 -7.89
C GLY A 51 -6.27 -18.76 -7.95
N ARG A 52 -6.02 -19.43 -6.80
CA ARG A 52 -5.97 -20.89 -6.71
C ARG A 52 -7.33 -21.53 -7.01
N TRP A 53 -8.43 -20.92 -6.57
CA TRP A 53 -9.78 -21.40 -6.85
C TRP A 53 -10.17 -21.30 -8.32
N LEU A 54 -9.62 -20.32 -9.02
CA LEU A 54 -9.80 -20.09 -10.46
C LEU A 54 -8.80 -20.85 -11.33
N ASP A 55 -7.99 -21.73 -10.74
CA ASP A 55 -6.95 -22.53 -11.41
C ASP A 55 -5.96 -21.66 -12.23
N VAL A 56 -5.63 -20.49 -11.69
CA VAL A 56 -4.69 -19.55 -12.33
C VAL A 56 -3.28 -20.13 -12.30
N ASP A 57 -2.61 -20.08 -13.46
CA ASP A 57 -1.23 -20.53 -13.63
C ASP A 57 -0.26 -19.86 -12.64
N THR A 58 0.81 -20.57 -12.28
CA THR A 58 1.84 -20.14 -11.32
C THR A 58 2.35 -18.72 -11.59
N ARG A 59 2.56 -18.37 -12.87
CA ARG A 59 2.98 -17.02 -13.25
C ARG A 59 1.90 -15.96 -12.98
N GLY A 60 0.63 -16.29 -13.23
CA GLY A 60 -0.50 -15.42 -12.96
C GLY A 60 -0.69 -15.16 -11.47
N LEU A 61 -0.49 -16.18 -10.63
CA LEU A 61 -0.53 -16.05 -9.16
C LEU A 61 0.55 -15.12 -8.63
N ILE A 62 1.76 -15.16 -9.18
CA ILE A 62 2.84 -14.25 -8.81
C ILE A 62 2.50 -12.80 -9.17
N VAL A 63 1.93 -12.56 -10.37
CA VAL A 63 1.51 -11.21 -10.78
C VAL A 63 0.35 -10.70 -9.92
N LEU A 64 -0.63 -11.55 -9.62
CA LEU A 64 -1.74 -11.22 -8.72
C LEU A 64 -1.24 -10.87 -7.32
N PHE A 65 -0.29 -11.63 -6.79
CA PHE A 65 0.35 -11.35 -5.50
C PHE A 65 1.06 -9.99 -5.51
N LEU A 66 1.86 -9.71 -6.55
CA LEU A 66 2.57 -8.44 -6.70
C LEU A 66 1.60 -7.25 -6.79
N MET A 67 0.51 -7.40 -7.54
CA MET A 67 -0.55 -6.38 -7.66
C MET A 67 -1.26 -6.16 -6.32
N ALA A 68 -1.65 -7.25 -5.64
CA ALA A 68 -2.37 -7.19 -4.37
C ALA A 68 -1.51 -6.70 -3.20
N GLY A 69 -0.20 -6.96 -3.24
CA GLY A 69 0.80 -6.48 -2.29
C GLY A 69 1.35 -5.09 -2.61
N SER A 70 0.90 -4.44 -3.69
CA SER A 70 1.33 -3.07 -4.00
C SER A 70 0.92 -2.08 -2.90
N PRO A 71 1.77 -1.08 -2.60
CA PRO A 71 1.48 -0.12 -1.55
C PRO A 71 0.27 0.76 -1.90
N THR A 72 -0.32 1.40 -0.89
CA THR A 72 -1.54 2.22 -1.09
C THR A 72 -1.25 3.42 -2.00
N ALA A 73 -2.09 3.65 -3.00
CA ALA A 73 -1.92 4.71 -3.98
C ALA A 73 -1.98 6.11 -3.34
N ILE A 74 -1.06 7.00 -3.73
CA ILE A 74 -1.02 8.40 -3.31
C ILE A 74 -2.31 9.16 -3.57
N SER A 75 -3.03 8.79 -4.64
CA SER A 75 -4.30 9.42 -5.00
C SER A 75 -5.33 9.36 -3.87
N SER A 76 -5.21 8.37 -2.97
CA SER A 76 -6.06 8.23 -1.78
C SER A 76 -5.93 9.43 -0.81
N PHE A 77 -4.75 10.06 -0.73
CA PHE A 77 -4.55 11.26 0.08
C PHE A 77 -5.33 12.46 -0.50
N ALA A 78 -5.15 12.72 -1.80
CA ALA A 78 -5.86 13.79 -2.49
C ALA A 78 -7.39 13.59 -2.44
N MET A 79 -7.84 12.34 -2.59
CA MET A 79 -9.25 11.97 -2.48
C MET A 79 -9.80 12.18 -1.06
N THR A 80 -9.08 11.76 -0.03
CA THR A 80 -9.52 11.94 1.38
C THR A 80 -9.62 13.42 1.74
N LYS A 81 -8.66 14.22 1.26
CA LYS A 81 -8.67 15.67 1.40
C LYS A 81 -9.87 16.32 0.69
N ALA A 82 -10.19 15.87 -0.52
CA ALA A 82 -11.37 16.33 -1.26
C ALA A 82 -12.69 15.93 -0.59
N MET A 83 -12.73 14.80 0.12
CA MET A 83 -13.90 14.34 0.88
C MET A 83 -14.05 15.02 2.25
N GLY A 84 -13.21 16.01 2.60
CA GLY A 84 -13.26 16.71 3.88
C GLY A 84 -12.93 15.80 5.08
N LYS A 85 -12.27 14.67 4.85
CA LYS A 85 -11.83 13.74 5.89
C LYS A 85 -10.37 13.99 6.26
N ASP A 86 -9.91 13.28 7.28
CA ASP A 86 -8.57 13.42 7.85
C ASP A 86 -7.48 12.99 6.81
N ALA A 87 -7.00 13.97 6.05
CA ALA A 87 -5.97 13.80 5.03
C ALA A 87 -4.62 13.41 5.65
N ASP A 88 -4.32 13.99 6.82
CA ASP A 88 -3.44 13.50 7.86
C ASP A 88 -3.23 11.98 7.80
N THR A 89 -4.32 11.29 8.10
CA THR A 89 -4.30 9.84 8.37
C THR A 89 -4.06 9.06 7.09
N ALA A 90 -4.63 9.54 5.98
CA ALA A 90 -4.41 8.95 4.68
C ALA A 90 -2.94 9.09 4.23
N GLY A 91 -2.30 10.23 4.53
CA GLY A 91 -0.89 10.45 4.26
C GLY A 91 0.00 9.48 5.03
N ASP A 92 -0.24 9.34 6.34
CA ASP A 92 0.48 8.38 7.19
C ASP A 92 0.34 6.93 6.69
N ILE A 93 -0.86 6.53 6.28
CA ILE A 93 -1.12 5.18 5.71
C ILE A 93 -0.34 4.98 4.42
N VAL A 94 -0.34 5.96 3.51
CA VAL A 94 0.41 5.85 2.25
C VAL A 94 1.90 5.70 2.55
N ALA A 95 2.48 6.60 3.34
CA ALA A 95 3.91 6.58 3.69
C ALA A 95 4.33 5.26 4.35
N LEU A 96 3.60 4.82 5.38
CA LEU A 96 3.89 3.56 6.07
C LEU A 96 3.68 2.34 5.19
N SER A 97 2.59 2.29 4.41
CA SER A 97 2.36 1.15 3.50
C SER A 97 3.44 1.04 2.43
N THR A 98 3.96 2.16 1.91
CA THR A 98 5.07 2.18 0.96
C THR A 98 6.38 1.71 1.60
N ALA A 99 6.68 2.14 2.83
CA ALA A 99 7.87 1.69 3.53
C ALA A 99 7.80 0.19 3.87
N ILE A 100 6.65 -0.28 4.36
CA ILE A 100 6.45 -1.67 4.78
C ILE A 100 6.31 -2.62 3.57
N SER A 101 5.76 -2.16 2.44
CA SER A 101 5.57 -3.03 1.26
C SER A 101 6.89 -3.59 0.72
N PHE A 102 8.01 -2.86 0.84
CA PHE A 102 9.33 -3.37 0.47
C PHE A 102 9.65 -4.67 1.23
N PHE A 103 9.43 -4.69 2.54
CA PHE A 103 9.66 -5.87 3.36
C PHE A 103 8.61 -6.95 3.09
N THR A 104 7.33 -6.59 3.01
CA THR A 104 6.25 -7.57 2.81
C THR A 104 6.30 -8.24 1.44
N LEU A 105 6.59 -7.51 0.37
CA LEU A 105 6.76 -8.11 -0.96
C LEU A 105 7.99 -9.01 -1.00
N THR A 106 9.10 -8.58 -0.41
CA THR A 106 10.33 -9.39 -0.34
C THR A 106 10.08 -10.69 0.43
N ILE A 107 9.59 -10.60 1.66
CA ILE A 107 9.31 -11.78 2.52
C ILE A 107 8.22 -12.65 1.89
N GLY A 108 7.16 -12.04 1.38
CA GLY A 108 6.02 -12.71 0.76
C GLY A 108 6.40 -13.49 -0.50
N LEU A 109 7.18 -12.92 -1.42
CA LEU A 109 7.70 -13.68 -2.56
C LEU A 109 8.59 -14.82 -2.12
N THR A 110 9.49 -14.59 -1.16
CA THR A 110 10.46 -15.61 -0.72
C THR A 110 9.77 -16.81 -0.08
N LEU A 111 8.64 -16.60 0.60
CA LEU A 111 7.79 -17.66 1.16
C LEU A 111 6.88 -18.32 0.12
N LEU A 112 6.41 -17.57 -0.88
CA LEU A 112 5.48 -18.07 -1.90
C LEU A 112 6.19 -18.91 -2.99
N LEU A 113 7.40 -18.50 -3.41
CA LEU A 113 8.23 -19.18 -4.41
C LEU A 113 8.50 -20.68 -4.11
N PRO A 114 8.79 -21.10 -2.86
CA PRO A 114 8.96 -22.52 -2.53
C PRO A 114 7.65 -23.29 -2.30
N LEU A 115 6.50 -22.60 -2.24
CA LEU A 115 5.18 -23.19 -1.96
C LEU A 115 4.32 -23.38 -3.23
N LEU A 116 4.73 -22.78 -4.35
CA LEU A 116 4.14 -22.96 -5.68
C LEU A 116 4.94 -23.98 -6.49
#